data_AF-A0A961AT65-F1
#
_entry.id   AF-A0A961AT65-F1
#
_cell.length_a   1.000
_cell.length_b   1.000
_cell.length_c   1.000
_cell.angle_alpha   90.00
_cell.angle_beta   90.00
_cell.angle_gamma   90.00
#
_symmetry.space_group_name_H-M   'P 1'
#
loop_
_entity.id
_entity.type
_entity.pdbx_description
1 polymer ?
#
loop_
_entity_poly.entity_id
_entity_poly.type
_entity_poly.pdbx_seq_one_letter_code
_entity_poly.pdbx_strand_id
1 'polypeptide(L)'
;MIPFATRFFLLALITAPAAGYAVDFESEIQPIMKEKCFKCHSGPKAKKGLRYDDADTLAEFIGDDEDAVITPGKPEESKLIKLASLPRDDSHAMPPPQRGEGLSLTELALFKKWIAEGASLEKGETSTPAPTTTEEPKLLSWTNTEGNSLEAFFVRLEGSSVVLKKADGSEFSYPMSKLSVDSRKQATDLSAN
;
A
#
# COMPACT_ATOMS: atom_id res chain seq x y z
N MET A 1 63.62 -17.85 3.24
CA MET A 1 62.66 -17.79 2.12
C MET A 1 61.35 -18.39 2.62
N ILE A 2 60.36 -17.57 2.95
CA ILE A 2 59.04 -17.99 3.46
C ILE A 2 58.00 -17.34 2.53
N PRO A 3 57.18 -18.09 1.77
CA PRO A 3 56.16 -17.48 0.93
C PRO A 3 54.93 -17.10 1.75
N PHE A 4 54.54 -15.83 1.67
CA PHE A 4 53.29 -15.30 2.20
C PHE A 4 52.11 -15.89 1.40
N ALA A 5 51.29 -16.71 2.04
CA ALA A 5 50.01 -17.15 1.50
C ALA A 5 48.95 -16.08 1.80
N THR A 6 48.63 -15.25 0.81
CA THR A 6 47.55 -14.27 0.89
C THR A 6 46.21 -14.99 0.86
N ARG A 7 45.56 -15.16 2.01
CA ARG A 7 44.17 -15.63 2.10
C ARG A 7 43.25 -14.46 1.74
N PHE A 8 42.62 -14.54 0.57
CA PHE A 8 41.48 -13.69 0.23
C PHE A 8 40.29 -14.09 1.12
N PHE A 9 39.96 -13.24 2.08
CA PHE A 9 38.74 -13.34 2.85
C PHE A 9 37.62 -12.68 2.04
N LEU A 10 36.80 -13.50 1.36
CA LEU A 10 35.57 -13.05 0.71
C LEU A 10 34.58 -12.60 1.78
N LEU A 11 34.51 -11.29 2.01
CA LEU A 11 33.50 -10.66 2.85
C LEU A 11 32.17 -10.69 2.09
N ALA A 12 31.32 -11.67 2.39
CA ALA A 12 29.95 -11.68 1.89
C ALA A 12 29.17 -10.54 2.57
N LEU A 13 28.89 -9.47 1.83
CA LEU A 13 27.95 -8.44 2.25
C LEU A 13 26.55 -9.06 2.28
N ILE A 14 26.08 -9.40 3.48
CA ILE A 14 24.68 -9.72 3.73
C ILE A 14 23.93 -8.39 3.71
N THR A 15 23.38 -8.02 2.56
CA THR A 15 22.40 -6.93 2.48
C THR A 15 21.10 -7.42 3.10
N ALA A 16 20.90 -7.07 4.37
CA ALA A 16 19.60 -7.22 5.01
C ALA A 16 18.58 -6.32 4.30
N PRO A 17 17.38 -6.82 3.97
CA PRO A 17 16.32 -5.96 3.47
C PRO A 17 15.99 -4.92 4.54
N ALA A 18 16.01 -3.64 4.16
CA ALA A 18 15.52 -2.58 5.03
C ALA A 18 14.03 -2.82 5.26
N ALA A 19 13.68 -3.33 6.44
CA ALA A 19 12.29 -3.34 6.90
C ALA A 19 11.87 -1.87 7.02
N GLY A 20 11.11 -1.38 6.04
CA GLY A 20 10.51 -0.06 6.11
C GLY A 20 9.52 -0.04 7.27
N TYR A 21 9.71 0.87 8.22
CA TYR A 21 8.72 1.12 9.26
C TYR A 21 7.46 1.71 8.64
N ALA A 22 6.29 1.32 9.15
CA ALA A 22 5.01 1.92 8.77
C ALA A 22 5.01 3.42 9.11
N VAL A 23 4.32 4.23 8.30
CA VAL A 23 4.19 5.67 8.52
C VAL A 23 3.29 5.92 9.72
N ASP A 24 3.78 6.72 10.66
CA ASP A 24 3.00 7.15 11.81
C ASP A 24 2.23 8.45 11.49
N PHE A 25 0.91 8.37 11.51
CA PHE A 25 0.07 9.51 11.11
C PHE A 25 0.29 10.74 11.98
N GLU A 26 0.33 10.59 13.31
CA GLU A 26 0.39 11.71 14.24
C GLU A 26 1.74 12.45 14.17
N SER A 27 2.85 11.71 14.05
CA SER A 27 4.20 12.31 14.04
C SER A 27 4.70 12.68 12.65
N GLU A 28 4.26 12.01 11.59
CA GLU A 28 4.79 12.22 10.23
C GLU A 28 3.80 12.93 9.29
N ILE A 29 2.51 12.60 9.33
CA ILE A 29 1.50 13.14 8.39
C ILE A 29 0.81 14.39 8.94
N GLN A 30 0.34 14.34 10.18
CA GLN A 30 -0.46 15.40 10.80
C GLN A 30 0.26 16.75 10.85
N PRO A 31 1.58 16.86 11.11
CA PRO A 31 2.28 18.14 11.09
C PRO A 31 2.26 18.79 9.70
N ILE A 32 2.38 17.99 8.63
CA ILE A 32 2.33 18.47 7.25
C ILE A 32 0.90 18.93 6.90
N MET A 33 -0.12 18.15 7.29
CA MET A 33 -1.52 18.56 7.10
C MET A 33 -1.81 19.87 7.82
N LYS A 34 -1.28 20.04 9.03
CA LYS A 34 -1.44 21.27 9.82
C LYS A 34 -0.85 22.48 9.12
N GLU A 35 0.33 22.33 8.53
CA GLU A 35 1.02 23.41 7.83
C GLU A 35 0.34 23.75 6.50
N LYS A 36 0.01 22.74 5.69
CA LYS A 36 -0.38 22.92 4.29
C LYS A 36 -1.90 22.95 4.08
N CYS A 37 -2.68 22.22 4.87
CA CYS A 37 -4.10 21.97 4.59
C CYS A 37 -5.05 22.77 5.50
N PHE A 38 -4.73 22.91 6.80
CA PHE A 38 -5.68 23.39 7.81
C PHE A 38 -6.18 24.81 7.52
N LYS A 39 -5.37 25.67 6.91
CA LYS A 39 -5.76 27.05 6.58
C LYS A 39 -7.09 27.16 5.80
N CYS A 40 -7.42 26.16 4.98
CA CYS A 40 -8.67 26.14 4.21
C CYS A 40 -9.61 24.96 4.57
N HIS A 41 -9.07 23.92 5.19
CA HIS A 41 -9.75 22.67 5.51
C HIS A 41 -9.75 22.41 7.03
N SER A 42 -10.12 23.43 7.81
CA SER A 42 -10.31 23.31 9.26
C SER A 42 -11.51 24.13 9.74
N GLY A 43 -12.03 23.74 10.90
CA GLY A 43 -13.14 24.42 11.57
C GLY A 43 -14.45 24.46 10.75
N PRO A 44 -15.44 25.27 11.19
CA PRO A 44 -16.79 25.25 10.64
C PRO A 44 -16.93 25.82 9.22
N LYS A 45 -15.86 26.41 8.66
CA LYS A 45 -15.82 26.97 7.30
C LYS A 45 -14.91 26.18 6.37
N ALA A 46 -14.59 24.94 6.75
CA ALA A 46 -13.77 24.05 5.96
C ALA A 46 -14.32 23.89 4.55
N LYS A 47 -13.44 23.99 3.55
CA LYS A 47 -13.83 23.87 2.14
C LYS A 47 -14.39 22.48 1.87
N LYS A 48 -15.59 22.45 1.30
CA LYS A 48 -16.36 21.21 1.00
C LYS A 48 -16.67 20.36 2.24
N GLY A 49 -16.64 20.93 3.45
CA GLY A 49 -16.82 20.16 4.68
C GLY A 49 -15.64 19.27 5.08
N LEU A 50 -14.61 19.14 4.22
CA LEU A 50 -13.43 18.35 4.49
C LEU A 50 -12.57 19.03 5.56
N ARG A 51 -12.51 18.41 6.74
CA ARG A 51 -11.73 18.84 7.89
C ARG A 51 -10.54 17.90 8.10
N TYR A 52 -9.33 18.45 8.08
CA TYR A 52 -8.11 17.72 8.46
C TYR A 52 -7.73 17.95 9.94
N ASP A 53 -8.38 18.89 10.62
CA ASP A 53 -8.15 19.22 12.04
C ASP A 53 -8.92 18.32 13.02
N ASP A 54 -9.66 17.34 12.49
CA ASP A 54 -10.63 16.53 13.21
C ASP A 54 -10.61 15.12 12.64
N ALA A 55 -10.15 14.15 13.44
CA ALA A 55 -9.94 12.78 12.97
C ALA A 55 -11.24 12.08 12.57
N ASP A 56 -12.32 12.29 13.34
CA ASP A 56 -13.63 11.70 13.08
C ASP A 56 -14.19 12.20 11.74
N THR A 57 -14.16 13.52 11.52
CA THR A 57 -14.59 14.11 10.24
C THR A 57 -13.69 13.68 9.09
N LEU A 58 -12.36 13.58 9.30
CA LEU A 58 -11.44 13.12 8.26
C LEU A 58 -11.72 11.66 7.86
N ALA A 59 -12.05 10.80 8.81
CA ALA A 59 -12.36 9.40 8.57
C ALA A 59 -13.56 9.22 7.62
N GLU A 60 -14.54 10.14 7.64
CA GLU A 60 -15.66 10.14 6.69
C GLU A 60 -15.23 10.34 5.22
N PHE A 61 -14.03 10.89 4.98
CA PHE A 61 -13.46 11.08 3.65
C PHE A 61 -12.39 10.03 3.30
N ILE A 62 -12.21 9.02 4.14
CA ILE A 62 -11.31 7.87 3.93
C ILE A 62 -12.17 6.64 3.59
N GLY A 63 -12.08 6.16 2.36
CA GLY A 63 -12.90 5.04 1.89
C GLY A 63 -12.78 4.82 0.39
N ASP A 64 -13.65 3.99 -0.16
CA ASP A 64 -13.69 3.65 -1.59
C ASP A 64 -14.95 4.16 -2.31
N ASP A 65 -15.74 5.01 -1.65
CA ASP A 65 -16.91 5.64 -2.23
C ASP A 65 -16.60 6.90 -3.07
N GLU A 66 -17.63 7.43 -3.73
CA GLU A 66 -17.53 8.60 -4.61
C GLU A 66 -17.15 9.90 -3.86
N ASP A 67 -17.42 9.97 -2.56
CA ASP A 67 -17.15 11.14 -1.72
C ASP A 67 -15.74 11.09 -1.11
N ALA A 68 -15.10 9.91 -1.09
CA ALA A 68 -13.76 9.71 -0.61
C ALA A 68 -12.75 10.66 -1.25
N VAL A 69 -11.89 11.23 -0.40
CA VAL A 69 -10.75 12.07 -0.79
C VAL A 69 -9.45 11.27 -0.72
N ILE A 70 -9.40 10.31 0.19
CA ILE A 70 -8.31 9.36 0.38
C ILE A 70 -8.89 7.96 0.22
N THR A 71 -8.30 7.18 -0.67
CA THR A 71 -8.70 5.80 -0.90
C THR A 71 -7.60 4.88 -0.37
N PRO A 72 -7.81 4.20 0.77
CA PRO A 72 -6.85 3.28 1.36
C PRO A 72 -6.30 2.27 0.34
N GLY A 73 -4.98 2.06 0.35
CA GLY A 73 -4.29 1.18 -0.58
C GLY A 73 -4.12 1.73 -2.01
N LYS A 74 -4.77 2.84 -2.35
CA LYS A 74 -4.82 3.37 -3.73
C LYS A 74 -4.35 4.84 -3.79
N PRO A 75 -3.05 5.10 -3.57
CA PRO A 75 -2.52 6.47 -3.53
C PRO A 75 -2.76 7.23 -4.84
N GLU A 76 -2.58 6.60 -6.00
CA GLU A 76 -2.74 7.28 -7.30
C GLU A 76 -4.22 7.52 -7.66
N GLU A 77 -5.16 6.80 -7.05
CA GLU A 77 -6.61 7.02 -7.25
C GLU A 77 -7.15 8.11 -6.31
N SER A 78 -6.47 8.33 -5.17
CA SER A 78 -6.86 9.28 -4.14
C SER A 78 -6.86 10.74 -4.65
N LYS A 79 -7.99 11.45 -4.44
CA LYS A 79 -8.12 12.86 -4.82
C LYS A 79 -7.08 13.74 -4.13
N LEU A 80 -6.70 13.43 -2.89
CA LEU A 80 -5.65 14.14 -2.16
C LEU A 80 -4.35 14.20 -2.98
N ILE A 81 -3.86 13.03 -3.43
CA ILE A 81 -2.61 12.92 -4.19
C ILE A 81 -2.75 13.58 -5.55
N LYS A 82 -3.88 13.35 -6.25
CA LYS A 82 -4.14 13.96 -7.56
C LYS A 82 -4.05 15.49 -7.47
N LEU A 83 -4.73 16.12 -6.51
CA LEU A 83 -4.75 17.59 -6.38
C LEU A 83 -3.44 18.17 -5.82
N ALA A 84 -2.78 17.46 -4.90
CA ALA A 84 -1.52 17.91 -4.32
C ALA A 84 -0.32 17.79 -5.29
N SER A 85 -0.42 16.93 -6.31
CA SER A 85 0.61 16.72 -7.33
C SER A 85 0.44 17.57 -8.59
N LEU A 86 -0.66 18.34 -8.70
CA LEU A 86 -0.89 19.21 -9.86
C LEU A 86 0.19 20.30 -9.98
N PRO A 87 0.50 20.74 -11.21
CA PRO A 87 1.33 21.90 -11.47
C PRO A 87 0.87 23.13 -10.69
N ARG A 88 1.80 23.98 -10.25
CA ARG A 88 1.49 25.16 -9.41
C ARG A 88 0.73 26.26 -10.16
N ASP A 89 0.56 26.17 -11.47
CA ASP A 89 -0.28 27.05 -12.28
C ASP A 89 -1.69 26.50 -12.52
N ASP A 90 -1.97 25.26 -12.10
CA ASP A 90 -3.31 24.67 -12.19
C ASP A 90 -4.26 25.31 -11.15
N SER A 91 -5.47 25.64 -11.58
CA SER A 91 -6.50 26.25 -10.73
C SER A 91 -6.99 25.34 -9.59
N HIS A 92 -6.80 24.03 -9.71
CA HIS A 92 -7.19 23.02 -8.73
C HIS A 92 -6.03 22.54 -7.85
N ALA A 93 -4.80 23.02 -8.08
CA ALA A 93 -3.66 22.64 -7.28
C ALA A 93 -3.88 22.97 -5.80
N MET A 94 -3.59 22.01 -4.92
CA MET A 94 -3.76 22.14 -3.48
C MET A 94 -2.39 22.10 -2.77
N PRO A 95 -2.13 23.02 -1.82
CA PRO A 95 -2.91 24.22 -1.52
C PRO A 95 -2.91 25.19 -2.70
N PRO A 96 -3.92 26.07 -2.82
CA PRO A 96 -3.94 27.07 -3.89
C PRO A 96 -2.65 27.91 -3.88
N PRO A 97 -2.03 28.20 -5.03
CA PRO A 97 -0.73 28.87 -5.14
C PRO A 97 -0.63 30.18 -4.34
N GLN A 98 -1.74 30.91 -4.25
CA GLN A 98 -1.82 32.20 -3.55
C GLN A 98 -2.04 32.03 -2.03
N ARG A 99 -2.25 30.81 -1.53
CA ARG A 99 -2.66 30.53 -0.15
C ARG A 99 -1.69 29.65 0.63
N GLY A 100 -0.81 28.93 -0.05
CA GLY A 100 0.23 28.12 0.58
C GLY A 100 1.15 27.48 -0.45
N GLU A 101 2.24 26.90 0.04
CA GLU A 101 3.15 26.09 -0.75
C GLU A 101 2.57 24.69 -0.97
N GLY A 102 2.89 24.09 -2.12
CA GLY A 102 2.56 22.68 -2.40
C GLY A 102 3.36 21.74 -1.50
N LEU A 103 2.98 20.46 -1.51
CA LEU A 103 3.82 19.42 -0.93
C LEU A 103 5.14 19.32 -1.72
N SER A 104 6.24 19.22 -1.00
CA SER A 104 7.51 18.78 -1.56
C SER A 104 7.40 17.33 -2.06
N LEU A 105 8.37 16.91 -2.87
CA LEU A 105 8.41 15.52 -3.37
C LEU A 105 8.48 14.50 -2.23
N THR A 106 9.21 14.81 -1.15
CA THR A 106 9.34 13.94 0.02
C THR A 106 8.04 13.84 0.80
N GLU A 107 7.36 14.97 1.04
CA GLU A 107 6.05 14.98 1.71
C GLU A 107 5.02 14.24 0.85
N LEU A 108 4.97 14.48 -0.45
CA LEU A 108 4.06 13.77 -1.35
C LEU A 108 4.33 12.25 -1.32
N ALA A 109 5.59 11.82 -1.33
CA ALA A 109 5.96 10.42 -1.23
C ALA A 109 5.53 9.80 0.12
N LEU A 110 5.65 10.55 1.20
CA LEU A 110 5.21 10.13 2.53
C LEU A 110 3.69 9.94 2.59
N PHE A 111 2.91 10.87 2.02
CA PHE A 111 1.45 10.70 1.90
C PHE A 111 1.09 9.50 1.02
N LYS A 112 1.77 9.29 -0.11
CA LYS A 112 1.54 8.11 -0.96
C LYS A 112 1.79 6.82 -0.20
N LYS A 113 2.87 6.77 0.58
CA LYS A 113 3.22 5.60 1.41
C LYS A 113 2.16 5.35 2.48
N TRP A 114 1.78 6.38 3.24
CA TRP A 114 0.73 6.29 4.25
C TRP A 114 -0.60 5.80 3.67
N ILE A 115 -1.00 6.30 2.51
CA ILE A 115 -2.22 5.86 1.83
C ILE A 115 -2.08 4.41 1.35
N ALA A 116 -0.93 4.03 0.78
CA ALA A 116 -0.66 2.66 0.37
C ALA A 116 -0.70 1.67 1.55
N GLU A 117 -0.32 2.12 2.75
CA GLU A 117 -0.39 1.35 4.00
C GLU A 117 -1.79 1.30 4.63
N GLY A 118 -2.80 1.91 3.99
CA GLY A 118 -4.19 1.85 4.42
C GLY A 118 -4.73 3.14 5.05
N ALA A 119 -3.95 4.22 5.04
CA ALA A 119 -4.35 5.55 5.54
C ALA A 119 -4.85 5.53 7.00
N SER A 120 -4.25 4.72 7.87
CA SER A 120 -4.63 4.64 9.29
C SER A 120 -4.40 5.99 10.00
N LEU A 121 -5.38 6.41 10.80
CA LEU A 121 -5.29 7.59 11.67
C LEU A 121 -4.81 7.27 13.09
N GLU A 122 -4.78 5.99 13.46
CA GLU A 122 -4.33 5.52 14.78
C GLU A 122 -2.80 5.58 14.91
N LYS A 123 -2.30 5.72 16.14
CA LYS A 123 -0.85 5.61 16.44
C LYS A 123 -0.34 4.28 15.93
N GLY A 124 0.86 4.29 15.32
CA GLY A 124 1.48 3.12 14.71
C GLY A 124 1.75 1.96 15.68
N GLU A 125 0.71 1.20 16.03
CA GLU A 125 0.86 -0.21 16.37
C GLU A 125 1.06 -0.94 15.05
N THR A 126 2.17 -1.69 14.99
CA THR A 126 2.67 -2.48 13.86
C THR A 126 1.55 -3.05 12.99
N SER A 127 1.10 -2.25 12.04
CA SER A 127 0.19 -2.70 11.00
C SER A 127 1.06 -3.50 10.06
N THR A 128 0.94 -4.82 10.18
CA THR A 128 1.44 -5.75 9.17
C THR A 128 1.07 -5.17 7.81
N PRO A 129 2.02 -5.02 6.86
CA PRO A 129 1.72 -4.41 5.58
C PRO A 129 0.52 -5.13 4.97
N ALA A 130 -0.59 -4.41 4.80
CA ALA A 130 -1.68 -4.90 4.01
C ALA A 130 -1.14 -5.05 2.58
N PRO A 131 -1.14 -6.26 1.99
CA PRO A 131 -0.77 -6.38 0.59
C PRO A 131 -1.79 -5.58 -0.23
N THR A 132 -1.24 -4.74 -1.10
CA THR A 132 -1.86 -4.12 -2.28
C THR A 132 -3.15 -4.80 -2.74
N THR A 133 -4.22 -3.99 -2.85
CA THR A 133 -5.49 -4.26 -3.53
C THR A 133 -5.68 -5.68 -4.06
N THR A 134 -6.44 -6.50 -3.35
CA THR A 134 -7.18 -7.60 -3.95
C THR A 134 -8.48 -7.72 -3.17
N GLU A 135 -9.59 -7.82 -3.91
CA GLU A 135 -10.87 -8.35 -3.44
C GLU A 135 -10.69 -9.29 -2.24
N GLU A 136 -11.47 -9.08 -1.17
CA GLU A 136 -11.46 -9.88 0.07
C GLU A 136 -11.06 -11.32 -0.25
N PRO A 137 -9.98 -11.87 0.33
CA PRO A 137 -9.41 -13.13 -0.13
C PRO A 137 -10.50 -14.20 -0.06
N LYS A 138 -11.04 -14.55 -1.24
CA LYS A 138 -12.10 -15.55 -1.34
C LYS A 138 -11.46 -16.91 -1.15
N LEU A 139 -12.07 -17.73 -0.30
CA LEU A 139 -11.70 -19.13 -0.20
C LEU A 139 -12.14 -19.81 -1.49
N LEU A 140 -11.19 -20.23 -2.31
CA LEU A 140 -11.43 -20.82 -3.62
C LEU A 140 -11.09 -22.30 -3.62
N SER A 141 -11.74 -23.05 -4.50
CA SER A 141 -11.42 -24.45 -4.74
C SER A 141 -10.27 -24.58 -5.74
N TRP A 142 -9.28 -25.38 -5.40
CA TRP A 142 -8.09 -25.67 -6.20
C TRP A 142 -8.01 -27.16 -6.46
N THR A 143 -8.11 -27.55 -7.73
CA THR A 143 -8.10 -28.95 -8.15
C THR A 143 -6.80 -29.27 -8.87
N ASN A 144 -6.16 -30.37 -8.49
CA ASN A 144 -4.95 -30.87 -9.15
C ASN A 144 -5.29 -31.74 -10.39
N THR A 145 -4.28 -32.16 -11.13
CA THR A 145 -4.43 -33.05 -12.31
C THR A 145 -4.95 -34.45 -11.98
N GLU A 146 -4.94 -34.84 -10.70
CA GLU A 146 -5.45 -36.13 -10.21
C GLU A 146 -6.92 -36.03 -9.75
N GLY A 147 -7.52 -34.82 -9.80
CA GLY A 147 -8.89 -34.56 -9.35
C GLY A 147 -9.04 -34.27 -7.85
N ASN A 148 -7.94 -34.27 -7.09
CA ASN A 148 -7.94 -33.90 -5.68
C ASN A 148 -8.12 -32.38 -5.55
N SER A 149 -9.04 -31.96 -4.68
CA SER A 149 -9.37 -30.55 -4.47
C SER A 149 -9.05 -30.10 -3.05
N LEU A 150 -8.63 -28.84 -2.90
CA LEU A 150 -8.43 -28.18 -1.62
C LEU A 150 -9.01 -26.78 -1.64
N GLU A 151 -9.38 -26.28 -0.47
CA GLU A 151 -9.82 -24.90 -0.29
C GLU A 151 -8.66 -24.04 0.23
N ALA A 152 -8.35 -22.98 -0.51
CA ALA A 152 -7.28 -22.05 -0.15
C ALA A 152 -7.50 -20.68 -0.78
N PHE A 153 -6.90 -19.67 -0.16
CA PHE A 153 -6.81 -18.32 -0.69
C PHE A 153 -5.66 -18.23 -1.70
N PHE A 154 -5.87 -17.50 -2.79
CA PHE A 154 -4.80 -17.10 -3.68
C PHE A 154 -3.90 -16.06 -3.00
N VAL A 155 -2.58 -16.20 -3.12
CA VAL A 155 -1.62 -15.22 -2.60
C VAL A 155 -0.90 -14.52 -3.76
N ARG A 156 -0.23 -15.28 -4.64
CA ARG A 156 0.52 -14.75 -5.80
C ARG A 156 0.94 -15.87 -6.75
N LEU A 157 1.41 -15.51 -7.94
CA LEU A 157 2.23 -16.38 -8.78
C LEU A 157 3.72 -16.17 -8.48
N GLU A 158 4.46 -17.26 -8.37
CA GLU A 158 5.91 -17.27 -8.18
C GLU A 158 6.55 -18.16 -9.24
N GLY A 159 7.04 -17.53 -10.32
CA GLY A 159 7.61 -18.23 -11.46
C GLY A 159 6.61 -19.19 -12.11
N SER A 160 6.82 -20.49 -11.92
CA SER A 160 5.97 -21.56 -12.46
C SER A 160 5.02 -22.18 -11.43
N SER A 161 4.87 -21.56 -10.25
CA SER A 161 4.05 -22.03 -9.15
C SER A 161 3.04 -20.97 -8.72
N VAL A 162 1.93 -21.41 -8.15
CA VAL A 162 1.01 -20.56 -7.39
C VAL A 162 1.32 -20.67 -5.91
N VAL A 163 1.31 -19.56 -5.20
CA VAL A 163 1.37 -19.52 -3.73
C VAL A 163 -0.06 -19.44 -3.22
N LEU A 164 -0.44 -20.42 -2.40
CA LEU A 164 -1.76 -20.55 -1.81
C LEU A 164 -1.66 -20.48 -0.29
N LYS A 165 -2.69 -19.93 0.35
CA LYS A 165 -2.80 -19.87 1.82
C LYS A 165 -4.00 -20.67 2.28
N LYS A 166 -3.80 -21.67 3.14
CA LYS A 166 -4.89 -22.42 3.75
C LYS A 166 -5.65 -21.56 4.76
N ALA A 167 -6.85 -22.00 5.13
CA ALA A 167 -7.66 -21.37 6.19
C ALA A 167 -6.93 -21.28 7.55
N ASP A 168 -6.00 -22.20 7.83
CA ASP A 168 -5.14 -22.20 9.01
C ASP A 168 -4.02 -21.15 8.97
N GLY A 169 -3.93 -20.36 7.89
CA GLY A 169 -2.96 -19.32 7.68
C GLY A 169 -1.64 -19.77 7.05
N SER A 170 -1.42 -21.08 6.87
CA SER A 170 -0.18 -21.57 6.29
C SER A 170 -0.12 -21.41 4.77
N GLU A 171 0.97 -20.81 4.29
CA GLU A 171 1.27 -20.63 2.87
C GLU A 171 2.07 -21.81 2.32
N PHE A 172 1.76 -22.21 1.09
CA PHE A 172 2.52 -23.22 0.37
C PHE A 172 2.56 -22.91 -1.13
N SER A 173 3.68 -23.25 -1.76
CA SER A 173 3.86 -23.13 -3.20
C SER A 173 3.43 -24.42 -3.89
N TYR A 174 2.62 -24.31 -4.94
CA TYR A 174 2.11 -25.44 -5.71
C TYR A 174 2.40 -25.25 -7.20
N PRO A 175 3.03 -26.22 -7.89
CA PRO A 175 3.36 -26.08 -9.30
C PRO A 175 2.13 -25.92 -10.19
N MET A 176 2.12 -24.91 -11.06
CA MET A 176 1.04 -24.69 -12.03
C MET A 176 0.86 -25.89 -12.95
N SER A 177 1.94 -26.60 -13.29
CA SER A 177 1.89 -27.81 -14.12
C SER A 177 1.10 -28.96 -13.49
N LYS A 178 0.93 -28.98 -12.17
CA LYS A 178 0.16 -29.99 -11.42
C LYS A 178 -1.28 -29.58 -11.12
N LEU A 179 -1.66 -28.34 -11.47
CA LEU A 179 -3.05 -27.89 -11.36
C LEU A 179 -3.87 -28.33 -12.57
N SER A 180 -5.17 -28.52 -12.34
CA SER A 180 -6.16 -28.67 -13.39
C SER A 180 -6.14 -27.46 -14.34
N VAL A 181 -6.72 -27.63 -15.54
CA VAL A 181 -6.83 -26.52 -16.52
C VAL A 181 -7.58 -25.34 -15.90
N ASP A 182 -8.68 -25.60 -15.20
CA ASP A 182 -9.52 -24.57 -14.59
C ASP A 182 -8.80 -23.84 -13.46
N SER A 183 -8.12 -24.59 -12.56
CA SER A 183 -7.35 -23.98 -11.47
C SER A 183 -6.14 -23.19 -11.96
N ARG A 184 -5.50 -23.61 -13.08
CA ARG A 184 -4.47 -22.78 -13.72
C ARG A 184 -5.05 -21.48 -14.26
N LYS A 185 -6.18 -21.55 -14.97
CA LYS A 185 -6.86 -20.36 -15.48
C LYS A 185 -7.25 -19.42 -14.34
N GLN A 186 -7.83 -19.96 -13.26
CA GLN A 186 -8.15 -19.21 -12.05
C GLN A 186 -6.91 -18.50 -11.48
N ALA A 187 -5.77 -19.19 -11.35
CA ALA A 187 -4.54 -18.56 -10.85
C ALA A 187 -4.06 -17.41 -11.76
N THR A 188 -4.17 -17.57 -13.08
CA THR A 188 -3.79 -16.54 -14.04
C THR A 188 -4.75 -15.34 -13.99
N ASP A 189 -6.06 -15.58 -13.95
CA ASP A 189 -7.06 -14.51 -13.87
C ASP A 189 -6.90 -13.71 -12.56
N LEU A 190 -6.64 -14.39 -11.44
CA LEU A 190 -6.39 -13.75 -10.14
C LEU A 190 -5.05 -12.99 -10.07
N SER A 191 -4.09 -13.34 -10.93
CA SER A 191 -2.81 -12.62 -11.01
C SER A 191 -2.85 -11.37 -11.89
N ALA A 192 -3.91 -11.21 -12.68
CA ALA A 192 -4.05 -10.15 -13.67
C ALA A 192 -4.85 -8.92 -13.17
N ASN A 193 -5.46 -9.03 -11.99
CA ASN A 193 -6.21 -7.97 -11.30
C ASN A 193 -5.43 -7.50 -10.07
#